data_AF-A0A519DAI6-F1
#
_entry.id   AF-A0A519DAI6-F1
#
_cell.length_a   1.000
_cell.length_b   1.000
_cell.length_c   1.000
_cell.angle_alpha   90.00
_cell.angle_beta   90.00
_cell.angle_gamma   90.00
#
_symmetry.space_group_name_H-M   'P 1'
#
loop_
_entity.id
_entity.type
_entity.pdbx_description
1 polymer ?
#
loop_
_entity_poly.entity_id
_entity_poly.type
_entity_poly.pdbx_seq_one_letter_code
_entity_poly.pdbx_strand_id
1 'polypeptide(L)'
;MSEYEAHGSGMSDHQDSEHFSYERTWDEIESMLHKAERVKNMHHTKFLQSRNKKDKLYHARNFKALEGVCKTLRWTLGDKDVEHPLD
;
A
#
# COMPACT_ATOMS: atom_id res chain seq x y z
N MET A 1 -43.69 -9.64 21.70
CA MET A 1 -43.19 -10.67 20.77
C MET A 1 -43.64 -10.25 19.37
N SER A 2 -42.82 -9.76 18.46
CA SER A 2 -41.38 -9.47 18.44
C SER A 2 -41.18 -8.48 17.30
N GLU A 3 -40.41 -7.43 17.55
CA GLU A 3 -39.83 -6.55 16.55
C GLU A 3 -39.04 -7.38 15.54
N TYR A 4 -39.25 -7.11 14.26
CA TYR A 4 -38.29 -7.42 13.21
C TYR A 4 -38.28 -6.25 12.24
N GLU A 5 -37.79 -5.11 12.74
CA GLU A 5 -37.13 -4.12 11.90
C GLU A 5 -35.95 -4.82 11.25
N ALA A 6 -36.15 -5.32 10.03
CA ALA A 6 -35.05 -5.64 9.14
C ALA A 6 -34.45 -4.31 8.68
N HIS A 7 -33.65 -3.69 9.56
CA HIS A 7 -32.58 -2.80 9.15
C HIS A 7 -31.60 -3.65 8.34
N GLY A 8 -31.95 -3.88 7.07
CA GLY A 8 -30.97 -4.17 6.04
C GLY A 8 -30.09 -2.93 5.95
N SER A 9 -29.05 -2.89 6.77
CA SER A 9 -27.90 -2.03 6.55
C SER A 9 -27.26 -2.56 5.28
N GLY A 10 -27.81 -2.15 4.13
CA GLY A 10 -27.12 -2.22 2.87
C GLY A 10 -25.87 -1.38 3.06
N MET A 11 -24.75 -2.04 3.38
CA MET A 11 -23.45 -1.46 3.17
C MET A 11 -23.41 -1.14 1.68
N SER A 12 -23.66 0.13 1.39
CA SER A 12 -23.68 0.67 0.07
C SER A 12 -22.22 0.68 -0.39
N ASP A 13 -21.82 -0.34 -1.15
CA ASP A 13 -20.56 -0.34 -1.93
C ASP A 13 -20.46 0.92 -2.84
N HIS A 14 -21.54 1.67 -2.98
CA HIS A 14 -21.59 2.97 -3.65
C HIS A 14 -21.01 4.14 -2.84
N GLN A 15 -20.84 4.06 -1.52
CA GLN A 15 -20.27 5.18 -0.75
C GLN A 15 -18.77 5.38 -1.01
N ASP A 16 -18.04 4.31 -1.34
CA ASP A 16 -16.61 4.40 -1.66
C ASP A 16 -16.35 5.03 -3.04
N SER A 17 -17.33 4.98 -3.94
CA SER A 17 -17.19 5.54 -5.29
C SER A 17 -17.01 7.06 -5.30
N GLU A 18 -17.52 7.77 -4.29
CA GLU A 18 -17.30 9.22 -4.13
C GLU A 18 -15.95 9.55 -3.47
N HIS A 19 -15.30 8.57 -2.83
CA HIS A 19 -14.02 8.78 -2.14
C HIS A 19 -12.80 8.59 -3.04
N PHE A 20 -12.93 7.87 -4.15
CA PHE A 20 -11.84 7.63 -5.08
C PHE A 20 -11.99 8.49 -6.34
N SER A 21 -10.92 9.15 -6.76
CA SER A 21 -10.97 9.96 -7.99
C SER A 21 -11.02 9.12 -9.26
N TYR A 22 -10.49 7.89 -9.25
CA TYR A 22 -10.28 7.03 -10.43
C TYR A 22 -9.52 7.68 -11.61
N GLU A 23 -9.04 8.91 -11.45
CA GLU A 23 -8.40 9.73 -12.49
C GLU A 23 -6.87 9.73 -12.40
N ARG A 24 -6.26 8.89 -11.54
CA ARG A 24 -4.80 8.81 -11.46
C ARG A 24 -4.21 8.35 -12.79
N THR A 25 -3.29 9.15 -13.30
CA THR A 25 -2.54 8.85 -14.54
C THR A 25 -1.43 7.84 -14.29
N TRP A 26 -0.97 7.18 -15.36
CA TRP A 26 0.18 6.28 -15.30
C TRP A 26 1.45 6.98 -14.78
N ASP A 27 1.71 8.20 -15.23
CA ASP A 27 2.85 9.01 -14.78
C ASP A 27 2.81 9.29 -13.28
N GLU A 28 1.63 9.53 -12.70
CA GLU A 28 1.47 9.72 -11.25
C GLU A 28 1.75 8.42 -10.47
N ILE A 29 1.31 7.28 -10.99
CA ILE A 29 1.55 5.96 -10.39
C ILE A 29 3.05 5.61 -10.47
N GLU A 30 3.70 5.86 -11.60
CA GLU A 30 5.15 5.67 -11.78
C GLU A 30 5.95 6.62 -10.88
N SER A 31 5.55 7.90 -10.78
CA SER A 31 6.13 8.85 -9.83
C SER A 31 6.01 8.37 -8.39
N MET A 32 4.87 7.76 -8.03
CA MET A 32 4.68 7.19 -6.71
C MET A 32 5.57 5.96 -6.47
N LEU A 33 5.75 5.10 -7.48
CA LEU A 33 6.68 3.98 -7.41
C LEU A 33 8.09 4.45 -7.11
N HIS A 34 8.61 5.43 -7.86
CA HIS A 34 9.93 6.00 -7.62
C HIS A 34 10.09 6.59 -6.21
N LYS A 35 9.05 7.27 -5.70
CA LYS A 35 9.04 7.80 -4.32
C LYS A 35 9.07 6.65 -3.31
N ALA A 36 8.25 5.63 -3.48
CA ALA A 36 8.19 4.47 -2.60
C ALA A 36 9.56 3.74 -2.54
N GLU A 37 10.19 3.52 -3.69
CA GLU A 37 11.52 2.90 -3.78
C GLU A 37 12.60 3.73 -3.07
N ARG A 38 12.58 5.06 -3.25
CA ARG A 38 13.51 5.97 -2.56
C ARG A 38 13.34 5.89 -1.05
N VAL A 39 12.11 5.92 -0.53
CA VAL A 39 11.84 5.83 0.91
C VAL A 39 12.21 4.43 1.42
N LYS A 40 11.95 3.38 0.64
CA LYS A 40 12.34 2.00 0.96
C LYS A 40 13.86 1.90 1.13
N ASN A 41 14.62 2.39 0.15
CA ASN A 41 16.08 2.36 0.16
C ASN A 41 16.66 3.18 1.32
N MET A 42 16.02 4.29 1.70
CA MET A 42 16.36 5.04 2.90
C MET A 42 16.17 4.22 4.18
N HIS A 43 15.03 3.54 4.34
CA HIS A 43 14.82 2.65 5.50
C HIS A 43 15.80 1.48 5.51
N HIS A 44 16.12 0.89 4.35
CA HIS A 44 17.14 -0.15 4.26
C HIS A 44 18.51 0.35 4.73
N THR A 45 18.94 1.51 4.24
CA THR A 45 20.21 2.13 4.63
C THR A 45 20.24 2.42 6.13
N LYS A 46 19.17 3.01 6.67
CA LYS A 46 19.09 3.30 8.11
C LYS A 46 19.05 2.03 8.95
N PHE A 47 18.36 0.98 8.52
CA PHE A 47 18.38 -0.33 9.19
C PHE A 47 19.80 -0.90 9.33
N LEU A 48 20.63 -0.76 8.28
CA LEU A 48 22.03 -1.20 8.31
C LEU A 48 22.89 -0.33 9.22
N GLN A 49 22.56 0.95 9.35
CA GLN A 49 23.26 1.91 10.21
C GLN A 49 22.78 1.91 11.67
N SER A 50 21.60 1.34 11.95
CA SER A 50 20.98 1.33 13.27
C SER A 50 21.86 0.64 14.30
N ARG A 51 22.18 1.36 15.38
CA ARG A 51 23.02 0.85 16.48
C ARG A 51 22.23 0.18 17.61
N ASN A 52 20.92 0.36 17.63
CA ASN A 52 20.05 -0.19 18.68
C ASN A 52 18.87 -0.97 18.09
N LYS A 53 18.34 -1.90 18.89
CA LYS A 53 17.27 -2.82 18.47
C LYS A 53 15.97 -2.10 18.09
N LYS A 54 15.62 -1.02 18.80
CA LYS A 54 14.38 -0.27 18.57
C LYS A 54 14.38 0.40 17.20
N ASP A 55 15.46 1.11 16.89
CA ASP A 55 15.68 1.79 15.62
C ASP A 55 15.75 0.79 14.47
N LYS A 56 16.49 -0.31 14.68
CA LYS A 56 16.59 -1.41 13.71
C LYS A 56 15.21 -2.01 13.39
N LEU A 57 14.38 -2.27 14.40
CA LEU A 57 13.03 -2.81 14.19
C LEU A 57 12.12 -1.81 13.48
N TYR A 58 12.21 -0.52 13.82
CA TYR A 58 11.45 0.54 13.15
C TYR A 58 11.77 0.59 11.65
N HIS A 59 13.06 0.60 11.30
CA HIS A 59 13.47 0.63 9.90
C HIS A 59 13.15 -0.67 9.15
N ALA A 60 13.31 -1.84 9.79
CA ALA A 60 12.93 -3.12 9.19
C ALA A 60 11.44 -3.20 8.85
N ARG A 61 10.56 -2.77 9.76
CA ARG A 61 9.09 -2.78 9.53
C ARG A 61 8.69 -1.89 8.37
N ASN A 62 9.21 -0.66 8.33
CA ASN A 62 8.89 0.27 7.24
C ASN A 62 9.46 -0.20 5.90
N PHE A 63 10.69 -0.73 5.89
CA PHE A 63 11.27 -1.34 4.70
C PHE A 63 10.35 -2.44 4.17
N LYS A 64 9.91 -3.36 5.03
CA LYS A 64 9.03 -4.47 4.62
C LYS A 64 7.67 -4.00 4.11
N ALA A 65 7.06 -3.01 4.77
CA ALA A 65 5.81 -2.43 4.31
C ALA A 65 5.95 -1.81 2.90
N LEU A 66 7.06 -1.09 2.67
CA LEU A 66 7.34 -0.45 1.39
C LEU A 66 7.68 -1.45 0.28
N GLU A 67 8.22 -2.64 0.60
CA GLU A 67 8.34 -3.72 -0.39
C GLU A 67 6.97 -4.10 -0.96
N GLY A 68 5.96 -4.26 -0.11
CA GLY A 68 4.59 -4.53 -0.53
C GLY A 68 4.02 -3.40 -1.39
N VAL A 69 4.19 -2.14 -0.96
CA VAL A 69 3.75 -0.96 -1.74
C VAL A 69 4.40 -0.93 -3.12
N CYS A 70 5.72 -1.12 -3.21
CA CYS A 70 6.44 -1.13 -4.48
C CYS A 70 5.94 -2.27 -5.38
N LYS A 71 5.73 -3.45 -4.81
CA LYS A 71 5.25 -4.62 -5.56
C LYS A 71 3.84 -4.39 -6.13
N THR A 72 2.93 -3.83 -5.35
CA THR A 72 1.58 -3.48 -5.83
C THR A 72 1.64 -2.45 -6.95
N LEU A 73 2.43 -1.39 -6.81
CA LEU A 73 2.58 -0.37 -7.86
C LEU A 73 3.19 -0.94 -9.15
N ARG A 74 4.21 -1.80 -9.04
CA ARG A 74 4.81 -2.51 -10.19
C ARG A 74 3.78 -3.40 -10.88
N TRP A 75 3.01 -4.17 -10.12
CA TRP A 75 1.91 -4.97 -10.67
C TRP A 75 0.86 -4.09 -11.37
N THR A 76 0.46 -2.97 -10.76
CA THR A 76 -0.48 -2.01 -11.37
C THR A 76 0.04 -1.45 -12.70
N LEU A 77 1.35 -1.19 -12.81
CA LEU A 77 2.00 -0.71 -14.04
C LEU A 77 2.25 -1.81 -15.09
N GLY A 78 1.91 -3.08 -14.80
CA GLY A 78 2.06 -4.18 -15.75
C GLY A 78 3.48 -4.77 -15.82
N ASP A 79 4.21 -4.74 -14.71
CA ASP A 79 5.52 -5.38 -14.63
C ASP A 79 5.44 -6.90 -14.90
N LYS A 80 6.17 -7.36 -15.93
CA LYS A 80 6.13 -8.74 -16.41
C LYS A 80 6.74 -9.74 -15.43
N ASP A 81 7.53 -9.26 -14.46
CA ASP A 81 8.16 -10.09 -13.44
C ASP A 81 7.30 -10.19 -12.16
N VAL A 82 6.13 -9.52 -12.12
CA VAL A 82 5.20 -9.53 -10.98
C VAL A 82 3.85 -10.09 -11.42
N GLU A 83 3.65 -11.40 -11.21
CA GLU A 83 2.39 -12.07 -11.56
C GLU A 83 1.22 -11.59 -10.69
N HIS A 84 1.42 -11.55 -9.37
CA HIS A 84 0.39 -11.16 -8.41
C HIS A 84 0.99 -10.34 -7.26
N PRO A 85 0.33 -9.24 -6.82
CA PRO A 85 0.93 -8.30 -5.86
C PRO A 85 1.01 -8.87 -4.44
N LEU A 86 0.27 -9.94 -4.14
CA LEU A 86 0.20 -10.54 -2.79
C LEU A 86 1.09 -11.78 -2.61
N ASP A 87 1.76 -12.25 -3.66
CA ASP A 87 2.50 -13.53 -3.67
C ASP A 87 4.02 -13.36 -3.50
#